data_AF-A0A7K3Y6J4-F1
#
_entry.id   AF-A0A7K3Y6J4-F1
#
_cell.length_a   1.000
_cell.length_b   1.000
_cell.length_c   1.000
_cell.angle_alpha   90.00
_cell.angle_beta   90.00
_cell.angle_gamma   90.00
#
_symmetry.space_group_name_H-M   'P 1'
#
loop_
_entity.id
_entity.type
_entity.pdbx_description
1 polymer ?
#
loop_
_entity_poly.entity_id
_entity_poly.type
_entity_poly.pdbx_seq_one_letter_code
_entity_poly.pdbx_strand_id
1 'polypeptide(L)'
;MNSIDIIQFFLLVITITMVAGFAGVVYYLGKIYQVLTRPEYEGSTGGTGTPGEPSRAGPAPLRREIDPWRTGSLEESLGAITRKYGLASFTLATADGLLIGSTKKDAEDEAARCSYLYTQGRVQDETGVELFGIPHCGETVIGIACPSEPLSTELTDALEQDTRDVLNHWA
;
A
#
# COMPACT_ATOMS: atom_id res chain seq x y z
N MET A 1 55.75 24.83 -2.92
CA MET A 1 54.29 24.71 -3.07
C MET A 1 53.68 25.54 -1.96
N ASN A 2 52.97 26.61 -2.31
CA ASN A 2 52.48 27.58 -1.32
C ASN A 2 51.14 27.07 -0.76
N SER A 3 50.77 27.48 0.47
CA SER A 3 49.52 27.01 1.11
C SER A 3 48.27 27.30 0.27
N ILE A 4 48.30 28.35 -0.56
CA ILE A 4 47.23 28.69 -1.50
C ILE A 4 47.06 27.62 -2.59
N ASP A 5 48.16 27.10 -3.14
CA ASP A 5 48.13 26.04 -4.17
C ASP A 5 47.52 24.75 -3.62
N ILE A 6 47.83 24.43 -2.36
CA ILE A 6 47.33 23.25 -1.66
C ILE A 6 45.82 23.37 -1.42
N ILE A 7 45.36 24.52 -0.92
CA ILE A 7 43.93 24.78 -0.68
C ILE A 7 43.15 24.71 -1.99
N GLN A 8 43.68 25.30 -3.06
CA GLN A 8 43.04 25.29 -4.38
C GLN A 8 42.92 23.88 -4.95
N PHE A 9 43.94 23.02 -4.74
CA PHE A 9 43.89 21.62 -5.13
C PHE A 9 42.79 20.85 -4.37
N PHE A 10 42.67 21.02 -3.05
CA PHE A 10 41.62 20.38 -2.27
C PHE A 10 40.22 20.85 -2.68
N LEU A 11 40.04 22.15 -2.92
CA LEU A 11 38.77 22.69 -3.39
C LEU A 11 38.37 22.10 -4.76
N LEU A 12 39.34 21.94 -5.67
CA LEU A 12 39.11 21.31 -6.97
C LEU A 12 38.63 19.86 -6.81
N VAL A 13 39.31 19.06 -5.97
CA VAL A 13 38.94 17.67 -5.72
C VAL A 13 37.54 17.57 -5.11
N ILE A 14 37.24 18.37 -4.08
CA ILE A 14 35.91 18.40 -3.44
C ILE A 14 34.83 18.75 -4.46
N THR A 15 35.08 19.74 -5.31
CA THR A 15 34.11 20.16 -6.33
C THR A 15 33.85 19.05 -7.34
N ILE A 16 34.90 18.35 -7.80
CA ILE A 16 34.76 17.22 -8.74
C ILE A 16 33.97 16.08 -8.08
N THR A 17 34.29 15.73 -6.83
CA THR A 17 33.57 14.67 -6.09
C THR A 17 32.11 15.03 -5.88
N MET A 18 31.81 16.29 -5.55
CA MET A 18 30.44 16.76 -5.35
C MET A 18 29.62 16.72 -6.65
N VAL A 19 30.21 17.16 -7.77
CA VAL A 19 29.56 17.11 -9.09
C VAL A 19 29.34 15.68 -9.55
N ALA A 20 30.34 14.80 -9.41
CA ALA A 20 30.22 13.39 -9.79
C ALA A 20 29.18 12.66 -8.93
N GLY A 21 29.19 12.91 -7.62
CA GLY A 21 28.20 12.35 -6.69
C GLY A 21 26.79 12.82 -7.02
N PHE A 22 26.60 14.12 -7.24
CA PHE A 22 25.31 14.69 -7.61
C PHE A 22 24.80 14.14 -8.95
N ALA A 23 25.66 14.04 -9.97
CA ALA A 23 25.30 13.45 -11.26
C ALA A 23 24.90 11.98 -11.12
N GLY A 24 25.57 11.20 -10.27
CA GLY A 24 25.21 9.82 -9.96
C GLY A 24 23.81 9.74 -9.33
N VAL A 25 23.55 10.56 -8.31
CA VAL A 25 22.24 10.61 -7.63
C VAL A 25 21.13 10.94 -8.63
N VAL A 26 21.30 11.99 -9.44
CA VAL A 26 20.33 12.39 -10.47
C VAL A 26 20.12 11.27 -11.52
N TYR A 27 21.19 10.57 -11.92
CA TYR A 27 21.09 9.44 -12.84
C TYR A 27 20.25 8.30 -12.26
N TYR A 28 20.47 7.93 -11.00
CA TYR A 28 19.68 6.89 -10.34
C TYR A 28 18.21 7.29 -10.16
N LEU A 29 17.93 8.53 -9.75
CA LEU A 29 16.58 9.07 -9.65
C LEU A 29 15.86 9.07 -11.00
N GLY A 30 16.54 9.48 -12.08
CA GLY A 30 16.00 9.44 -13.44
C GLY A 30 15.68 8.02 -13.91
N LYS A 31 16.52 7.03 -13.58
CA LYS A 31 16.26 5.63 -13.91
C LYS A 31 15.04 5.08 -13.18
N ILE A 32 14.87 5.42 -11.90
CA ILE A 32 13.71 5.01 -11.11
C ILE A 32 12.45 5.66 -11.68
N TYR A 33 12.49 6.96 -11.98
CA TYR A 33 11.38 7.67 -12.63
C TYR A 33 11.01 7.05 -13.98
N GLN A 34 11.99 6.65 -14.79
CA GLN A 34 11.74 6.01 -16.09
C GLN A 34 11.04 4.65 -15.95
N VAL A 35 11.38 3.87 -14.91
CA VAL A 35 10.69 2.60 -14.62
C VAL A 35 9.25 2.86 -14.17
N LEU A 36 9.04 3.85 -13.30
CA LEU A 36 7.72 4.23 -12.79
C LEU A 36 6.82 4.88 -13.85
N THR A 37 7.40 5.60 -14.81
CA THR A 37 6.66 6.36 -15.83
C THR A 37 6.52 5.60 -17.15
N ARG A 38 6.97 4.34 -17.23
CA ARG A 38 6.77 3.53 -18.44
C ARG A 38 5.26 3.26 -18.58
N PRO A 39 4.57 3.82 -19.57
CA PRO A 39 3.19 3.45 -19.82
C PRO A 39 3.22 1.99 -20.30
N GLU A 40 2.57 1.09 -19.57
CA GLU A 40 2.12 -0.16 -20.18
C GLU A 40 1.17 0.21 -21.31
N TYR A 41 1.69 0.27 -22.54
CA TYR A 41 0.88 0.28 -23.74
C TYR A 41 1.29 -0.86 -24.67
N GLU A 42 0.55 -1.95 -24.47
CA GLU A 42 0.04 -2.97 -25.40
C GLU A 42 0.86 -3.54 -26.56
N GLY A 43 0.88 -4.88 -26.59
CA GLY A 43 0.67 -5.72 -27.79
C GLY A 43 0.18 -7.12 -27.34
N SER A 44 -1.10 -7.51 -27.46
CA SER A 44 -1.86 -7.91 -28.68
C SER A 44 -1.40 -9.29 -29.20
N THR A 45 -2.15 -10.37 -29.44
CA THR A 45 -3.57 -10.73 -29.77
C THR A 45 -3.68 -12.27 -29.51
N GLY A 46 -4.78 -12.96 -29.18
CA GLY A 46 -6.21 -12.65 -29.10
C GLY A 46 -7.02 -13.89 -28.66
N GLY A 47 -8.31 -13.69 -28.42
CA GLY A 47 -9.25 -14.75 -28.03
C GLY A 47 -10.68 -14.22 -28.00
N THR A 48 -11.35 -14.37 -29.14
CA THR A 48 -12.73 -14.03 -29.52
C THR A 48 -13.85 -14.39 -28.51
N GLY A 49 -14.88 -13.54 -28.39
CA GLY A 49 -16.25 -14.04 -28.15
C GLY A 49 -17.23 -13.17 -27.34
N THR A 50 -17.93 -12.26 -28.04
CA THR A 50 -19.37 -11.89 -27.89
C THR A 50 -19.91 -11.14 -26.65
N PRO A 51 -20.67 -10.03 -26.84
CA PRO A 51 -21.32 -9.23 -25.78
C PRO A 51 -22.60 -9.85 -25.20
N GLY A 52 -22.77 -9.76 -23.88
CA GLY A 52 -23.99 -10.13 -23.16
C GLY A 52 -24.34 -9.10 -22.07
N GLU A 53 -25.57 -8.61 -22.16
CA GLU A 53 -26.29 -7.65 -21.31
C GLU A 53 -26.38 -8.00 -19.80
N PRO A 54 -26.85 -7.07 -18.94
CA PRO A 54 -26.59 -7.03 -17.51
C PRO A 54 -27.42 -8.05 -16.71
N SER A 55 -26.72 -9.00 -16.08
CA SER A 55 -27.34 -9.95 -15.17
C SER A 55 -27.52 -9.35 -13.78
N ARG A 56 -28.73 -8.84 -13.54
CA ARG A 56 -29.31 -8.66 -12.21
C ARG A 56 -29.49 -10.06 -11.58
N ALA A 57 -28.64 -10.46 -10.61
CA ALA A 57 -28.97 -11.53 -9.65
C ALA A 57 -27.86 -11.74 -8.61
N GLY A 58 -28.23 -11.76 -7.32
CA GLY A 58 -27.44 -12.39 -6.27
C GLY A 58 -27.80 -11.89 -4.87
N PRO A 59 -28.43 -12.69 -4.00
CA PRO A 59 -28.68 -12.29 -2.61
C PRO A 59 -27.34 -12.14 -1.88
N ALA A 60 -27.25 -11.13 -1.00
CA ALA A 60 -26.05 -10.81 -0.22
C ALA A 60 -25.38 -12.08 0.34
N PRO A 61 -24.05 -12.26 0.18
CA PRO A 61 -23.39 -13.44 0.69
C PRO A 61 -23.53 -13.46 2.21
N LEU A 62 -24.08 -14.57 2.72
CA LEU A 62 -24.03 -14.92 4.14
C LEU A 62 -22.63 -14.62 4.69
N ARG A 63 -22.56 -13.82 5.77
CA ARG A 63 -21.35 -13.49 6.54
C ARG A 63 -20.55 -14.78 6.78
N ARG A 64 -19.57 -15.08 5.92
CA ARG A 64 -18.64 -16.18 6.14
C ARG A 64 -17.72 -15.78 7.27
N GLU A 65 -17.65 -16.62 8.27
CA GLU A 65 -16.56 -16.61 9.24
C GLU A 65 -15.23 -16.73 8.47
N ILE A 66 -14.28 -15.85 8.78
CA ILE A 66 -12.96 -15.89 8.15
C ILE A 66 -12.18 -16.93 8.92
N ASP A 67 -11.86 -18.04 8.25
CA ASP A 67 -11.01 -19.07 8.80
C ASP A 67 -9.59 -18.83 8.27
N PRO A 68 -8.70 -18.18 9.05
CA PRO A 68 -7.35 -17.85 8.60
C PRO A 68 -6.54 -19.10 8.21
N TRP A 69 -6.88 -20.27 8.77
CA TRP A 69 -6.24 -21.56 8.48
C TRP A 69 -6.60 -22.16 7.11
N ARG A 70 -7.64 -21.66 6.45
CA ARG A 70 -8.07 -22.12 5.12
C ARG A 70 -7.55 -21.27 3.98
N THR A 71 -7.01 -20.10 4.27
CA THR A 71 -6.44 -19.17 3.31
C THR A 71 -4.97 -19.50 3.05
N GLY A 72 -4.60 -19.62 1.78
CA GLY A 72 -3.26 -20.00 1.35
C GLY A 72 -2.26 -18.84 1.32
N SER A 73 -2.73 -17.60 1.42
CA SER A 73 -1.89 -16.40 1.54
C SER A 73 -2.56 -15.28 2.34
N LEU A 74 -1.76 -14.29 2.73
CA LEU A 74 -2.25 -13.07 3.38
C LEU A 74 -3.21 -12.32 2.46
N GLU A 75 -2.90 -12.17 1.17
CA GLU A 75 -3.74 -11.48 0.19
C GLU A 75 -5.09 -12.18 0.03
N GLU A 76 -5.12 -13.51 0.08
CA GLU A 76 -6.38 -14.27 0.06
C GLU A 76 -7.22 -14.00 1.33
N SER A 77 -6.56 -13.88 2.47
CA SER A 77 -7.17 -13.51 3.76
C SER A 77 -7.75 -12.09 3.71
N LEU A 78 -6.99 -11.12 3.19
CA LEU A 78 -7.48 -9.76 2.96
C LEU A 78 -8.65 -9.75 1.97
N GLY A 79 -8.59 -10.55 0.91
CA GLY A 79 -9.69 -10.72 -0.03
C GLY A 79 -10.95 -11.32 0.60
N ALA A 80 -10.82 -12.17 1.62
CA ALA A 80 -11.94 -12.67 2.41
C ALA A 80 -12.52 -11.58 3.32
N ILE A 81 -11.66 -10.80 4.01
CA ILE A 81 -12.03 -9.64 4.82
C ILE A 81 -12.82 -8.62 3.97
N THR A 82 -12.26 -8.20 2.84
CA THR A 82 -12.88 -7.26 1.90
C THR A 82 -14.30 -7.69 1.52
N ARG A 83 -14.50 -8.99 1.24
CA ARG A 83 -15.82 -9.54 0.90
C ARG A 83 -16.77 -9.61 2.10
N LYS A 84 -16.29 -9.96 3.30
CA LYS A 84 -17.11 -10.07 4.51
C LYS A 84 -17.70 -8.71 4.94
N TYR A 85 -16.91 -7.65 4.81
CA TYR A 85 -17.26 -6.31 5.27
C TYR A 85 -17.73 -5.37 4.14
N GLY A 86 -17.83 -5.85 2.90
CA GLY A 86 -18.31 -5.03 1.76
C GLY A 86 -17.36 -3.89 1.39
N LEU A 87 -16.05 -4.09 1.58
CA LEU A 87 -15.05 -3.09 1.28
C LEU A 87 -14.79 -3.04 -0.23
N ALA A 88 -14.57 -1.84 -0.77
CA ALA A 88 -14.07 -1.65 -2.13
C ALA A 88 -12.59 -2.07 -2.23
N SER A 89 -11.82 -1.78 -1.19
CA SER A 89 -10.45 -2.26 -1.02
C SER A 89 -10.04 -2.31 0.44
N PHE A 90 -9.04 -3.16 0.73
CA PHE A 90 -8.43 -3.25 2.04
C PHE A 90 -6.91 -3.34 1.92
N THR A 91 -6.21 -2.50 2.67
CA THR A 91 -4.75 -2.38 2.64
C THR A 91 -4.23 -2.46 4.08
N LEU A 92 -3.16 -3.23 4.29
CA LEU A 92 -2.39 -3.25 5.53
C LEU A 92 -1.02 -2.63 5.28
N ALA A 93 -0.63 -1.73 6.18
CA ALA A 93 0.66 -1.06 6.15
C ALA A 93 1.23 -0.95 7.55
N THR A 94 2.52 -0.74 7.70
CA THR A 94 3.14 -0.34 8.97
C THR A 94 2.94 1.17 9.21
N ALA A 95 3.11 1.61 10.45
CA ALA A 95 2.98 3.04 10.80
C ALA A 95 3.95 3.99 10.07
N ASP A 96 5.07 3.49 9.54
CA ASP A 96 6.01 4.25 8.70
C ASP A 96 5.64 4.24 7.20
N GLY A 97 4.56 3.57 6.82
CA GLY A 97 4.01 3.57 5.47
C GLY A 97 4.50 2.44 4.55
N LEU A 98 5.15 1.41 5.09
CA LEU A 98 5.50 0.22 4.31
C LEU A 98 4.27 -0.66 4.07
N LEU A 99 4.04 -1.03 2.81
CA LEU A 99 2.95 -1.92 2.42
C LEU A 99 3.23 -3.36 2.89
N ILE A 100 2.30 -3.94 3.65
CA ILE A 100 2.32 -5.35 4.09
C ILE A 100 1.51 -6.20 3.11
N GLY A 101 0.34 -5.70 2.68
CA GLY A 101 -0.50 -6.39 1.71
C GLY A 101 -1.73 -5.56 1.35
N SER A 102 -2.30 -5.77 0.16
CA SER A 102 -3.51 -5.07 -0.27
C SER A 102 -4.35 -5.91 -1.22
N THR A 103 -5.66 -5.67 -1.22
CA THR A 103 -6.57 -6.15 -2.27
C THR A 103 -6.65 -5.20 -3.47
N LYS A 104 -6.02 -4.03 -3.39
CA LYS A 104 -5.93 -3.01 -4.44
C LYS A 104 -4.58 -3.12 -5.14
N LYS A 105 -4.55 -2.79 -6.44
CA LYS A 105 -3.28 -2.61 -7.17
C LYS A 105 -2.65 -1.27 -6.79
N ASP A 106 -1.32 -1.22 -6.82
CA ASP A 106 -0.52 -0.01 -6.59
C ASP A 106 -0.89 0.71 -5.26
N ALA A 107 -0.96 -0.08 -4.19
CA ALA A 107 -1.41 0.38 -2.86
C ALA A 107 -0.31 1.10 -2.06
N GLU A 108 0.89 1.27 -2.60
CA GLU A 108 2.03 1.87 -1.91
C GLU A 108 1.78 3.35 -1.57
N ASP A 109 1.20 4.12 -2.50
CA ASP A 109 0.85 5.53 -2.25
C ASP A 109 -0.24 5.66 -1.19
N GLU A 110 -1.22 4.74 -1.22
CA GLU A 110 -2.29 4.68 -0.22
C GLU A 110 -1.72 4.32 1.17
N ALA A 111 -0.84 3.33 1.23
CA ALA A 111 -0.14 2.94 2.46
C ALA A 111 0.66 4.11 3.05
N ALA A 112 1.47 4.78 2.25
CA ALA A 112 2.28 5.91 2.70
C ALA A 112 1.42 7.10 3.18
N ARG A 113 0.43 7.49 2.37
CA ARG A 113 -0.44 8.63 2.68
C ARG A 113 -1.31 8.36 3.91
N CYS A 114 -1.98 7.21 3.96
CA CYS A 114 -2.92 6.90 5.03
C CYS A 114 -2.21 6.61 6.35
N SER A 115 -1.04 5.96 6.33
CA SER A 115 -0.25 5.76 7.55
C SER A 115 0.21 7.10 8.13
N TYR A 116 0.63 8.05 7.30
CA TYR A 116 0.92 9.41 7.75
C TYR A 116 -0.31 10.08 8.38
N LEU A 117 -1.49 9.99 7.76
CA LEU A 117 -2.72 10.54 8.34
C LEU A 117 -3.07 9.91 9.70
N TYR A 118 -2.86 8.61 9.85
CA TYR A 118 -3.06 7.91 11.12
C TYR A 118 -2.12 8.44 12.21
N THR A 119 -0.84 8.70 11.90
CA THR A 119 0.11 9.30 12.88
C THR A 119 -0.29 10.70 13.32
N GLN A 120 -1.09 11.42 12.52
CA GLN A 120 -1.67 12.72 12.88
C GLN A 120 -2.92 12.59 13.76
N GLY A 121 -3.31 11.38 14.16
CA GLY A 121 -4.50 11.10 14.95
C GLY A 121 -5.81 11.11 14.15
N ARG A 122 -5.74 11.06 12.81
CA ARG A 122 -6.93 10.93 11.97
C ARG A 122 -7.33 9.46 11.84
N VAL A 123 -8.57 9.17 12.20
CA VAL A 123 -9.19 7.83 12.08
C VAL A 123 -10.02 7.68 10.81
N GLN A 124 -10.28 8.77 10.08
CA GLN A 124 -10.90 8.74 8.76
C GLN A 124 -10.23 9.76 7.83
N ASP A 125 -10.08 9.39 6.57
CA ASP A 125 -9.70 10.31 5.49
C ASP A 125 -10.93 11.00 4.90
N GLU A 126 -10.73 12.15 4.26
CA GLU A 126 -11.76 12.96 3.58
C GLU A 126 -12.42 12.20 2.41
N THR A 127 -11.81 11.11 1.96
CA THR A 127 -12.36 10.17 0.97
C THR A 127 -13.26 9.07 1.56
N GLY A 128 -13.49 9.06 2.88
CA GLY A 128 -14.30 8.05 3.56
C GLY A 128 -13.56 6.75 3.85
N VAL A 129 -12.23 6.79 3.84
CA VAL A 129 -11.37 5.66 4.24
C VAL A 129 -11.33 5.59 5.76
N GLU A 130 -11.58 4.41 6.33
CA GLU A 130 -11.46 4.15 7.76
C GLU A 130 -10.06 3.63 8.09
N LEU A 131 -9.44 4.24 9.10
CA LEU A 131 -8.09 3.93 9.54
C LEU A 131 -8.13 3.42 10.99
N PHE A 132 -7.57 2.24 11.22
CA PHE A 132 -7.41 1.67 12.55
C PHE A 132 -6.02 1.08 12.73
N GLY A 133 -5.54 1.05 13.97
CA GLY A 133 -4.21 0.57 14.31
C GLY A 133 -4.27 -0.71 15.11
N ILE A 134 -3.53 -1.72 14.69
CA ILE A 134 -3.42 -3.03 15.32
C ILE A 134 -2.00 -3.16 15.86
N PRO A 135 -1.83 -3.25 17.19
CA PRO A 135 -0.54 -3.61 17.78
C PRO A 135 -0.17 -5.03 17.36
N HIS A 136 0.97 -5.20 16.70
CA HIS A 136 1.44 -6.50 16.22
C HIS A 136 2.98 -6.57 16.29
N CYS A 137 3.52 -7.59 16.97
CA CYS A 137 4.96 -7.84 17.09
C CYS A 137 5.83 -6.65 17.58
N GLY A 138 5.26 -5.75 18.40
CA GLY A 138 5.97 -4.57 18.92
C GLY A 138 5.91 -3.34 18.01
N GLU A 139 5.25 -3.46 16.85
CA GLU A 139 4.96 -2.37 15.92
C GLU A 139 3.44 -2.16 15.81
N THR A 140 3.04 -1.05 15.19
CA THR A 140 1.63 -0.79 14.88
C THR A 140 1.40 -1.01 13.39
N VAL A 141 0.55 -1.98 13.07
CA VAL A 141 0.03 -2.22 11.73
C VAL A 141 -1.24 -1.39 11.53
N ILE A 142 -1.28 -0.59 10.48
CA ILE A 142 -2.40 0.25 10.09
C ILE A 142 -3.27 -0.53 9.11
N GLY A 143 -4.53 -0.73 9.49
CA GLY A 143 -5.60 -1.19 8.60
C GLY A 143 -6.25 -0.01 7.90
N ILE A 144 -6.22 -0.02 6.58
CA ILE A 144 -6.79 1.00 5.71
C ILE A 144 -7.97 0.36 4.99
N ALA A 145 -9.17 0.60 5.51
CA ALA A 145 -10.41 0.08 4.95
C ALA A 145 -11.08 1.13 4.09
N CYS A 146 -11.34 0.80 2.83
CA CYS A 146 -12.11 1.63 1.91
C CYS A 146 -13.51 1.01 1.78
N PRO A 147 -14.46 1.37 2.65
CA PRO A 147 -15.79 0.79 2.61
C PRO A 147 -16.61 1.28 1.41
N SER A 148 -17.44 0.41 0.83
CA SER A 148 -18.38 0.82 -0.23
C SER A 148 -19.58 1.60 0.32
N GLU A 149 -19.93 1.33 1.57
CA GLU A 149 -20.97 2.00 2.37
C GLU A 149 -20.42 2.23 3.78
N PRO A 150 -20.75 3.35 4.46
CA PRO A 150 -20.21 3.66 5.78
C PRO A 150 -20.38 2.49 6.77
N LEU A 151 -19.30 2.09 7.44
CA LEU A 151 -19.38 1.02 8.42
C LEU A 151 -20.00 1.56 9.71
N SER A 152 -20.81 0.71 10.34
CA SER A 152 -21.19 0.94 11.74
C SER A 152 -19.99 0.65 12.63
N THR A 153 -19.90 1.31 13.78
CA THR A 153 -18.85 1.07 14.79
C THR A 153 -18.71 -0.41 15.16
N GLU A 154 -19.82 -1.14 15.27
CA GLU A 154 -19.79 -2.59 15.53
C GLU A 154 -19.09 -3.40 14.42
N LEU A 155 -19.20 -2.95 13.18
CA LEU A 155 -18.54 -3.59 12.04
C LEU A 155 -17.05 -3.23 11.99
N THR A 156 -16.70 -1.99 12.32
CA THR A 156 -15.30 -1.55 12.40
C THR A 156 -14.54 -2.30 13.49
N ASP A 157 -15.13 -2.47 14.68
CA ASP A 157 -14.54 -3.24 15.78
C ASP A 157 -14.34 -4.72 15.39
N ALA A 158 -15.36 -5.31 14.74
CA ALA A 158 -15.26 -6.69 14.26
C ALA A 158 -14.22 -6.84 13.15
N LEU A 159 -14.10 -5.86 12.25
CA LEU A 159 -13.10 -5.84 11.18
C LEU A 159 -11.68 -5.76 11.75
N GLU A 160 -11.46 -4.91 12.74
CA GLU A 160 -10.17 -4.81 13.44
C GLU A 160 -9.79 -6.16 14.07
N GLN A 161 -10.75 -6.81 14.74
CA GLN A 161 -10.52 -8.09 15.39
C GLN A 161 -10.20 -9.21 14.39
N ASP A 162 -10.98 -9.34 13.31
CA ASP A 162 -10.70 -10.32 12.26
C ASP A 162 -9.33 -10.10 11.61
N THR A 163 -8.95 -8.84 11.40
CA THR A 163 -7.65 -8.47 10.83
C THR A 163 -6.51 -8.85 11.78
N ARG A 164 -6.69 -8.63 13.10
CA ARG A 164 -5.73 -9.04 14.13
C ARG A 164 -5.54 -10.55 14.14
N ASP A 165 -6.63 -11.31 14.02
CA ASP A 165 -6.57 -12.78 14.02
C ASP A 165 -5.84 -13.32 12.77
N VAL A 166 -6.06 -12.69 11.60
CA VAL A 166 -5.29 -12.98 10.38
C VAL A 166 -3.81 -12.64 10.57
N LEU A 167 -3.47 -11.46 11.05
CA LEU A 167 -2.08 -11.06 11.28
C LEU A 167 -1.35 -12.01 12.23
N ASN A 168 -2.01 -12.43 13.31
CA ASN A 168 -1.46 -13.39 14.27
C ASN A 168 -1.26 -14.79 13.68
N HIS A 169 -2.01 -15.16 12.64
CA HIS A 169 -1.83 -16.44 11.96
C HIS A 169 -0.60 -16.46 11.04
N TRP A 170 -0.28 -15.31 10.42
CA TRP A 170 0.80 -15.20 9.42
C TRP A 170 2.16 -14.74 9.99
N ALA A 171 2.23 -14.45 11.28
CA ALA A 171 3.45 -14.05 12.00
C ALA A 171 4.20 -15.27 12.58
#